data_AF-A0A9W8NZZ5-F1
#
_entry.id   AF-A0A9W8NZZ5-F1
#
_cell.length_a   1.000
_cell.length_b   1.000
_cell.length_c   1.000
_cell.angle_alpha   90.00
_cell.angle_beta   90.00
_cell.angle_gamma   90.00
#
_symmetry.space_group_name_H-M   'P 1'
#
loop_
_entity.id
_entity.type
_entity.pdbx_description
1 polymer ?
#
loop_
_entity_poly.entity_id
_entity_poly.type
_entity_poly.pdbx_seq_one_letter_code
_entity_poly.pdbx_strand_id
1 'polypeptide(L)'
;MCGLVYPAFQGIPATNADPYNFNGSTTDSNVIVSTAFQVDQKSGASTDAPPNLPASNTTVTAIDGEVVNATVPASRRSLSFAVVDNQILQRGGSDYTQVFAGTGTSRQDRDAAIMGTSYLTYTLVNNATYNVADCLAFCDATAGCVYYEYNNGMLDHVYPQHSNLKCVAYGDVHSAKEKLNFGGQSLSDTPNGPLTYIQESSGWASKSLSDPPTPKGYDPLPDLNGANEAPGYMGFVFLNKYDTEACAAICNNQDPDNVGGSCKYFNIWRAVVDQVPTTYTCALYYIPADPSTATNYGQGNLIVTQSRGYKRMNYVSNGGFEDFTCGGLIFCYTDKTEDWLASSPEDGDYDASIFHYQPYAHSGNSVALLGSAFGRDGYTGTLTYASGLSTEPDVEYVIEFFHSSYYSGQGGELEAFVEVYWNGNLIGSIHPGYSQWKYYKFVVVAKGNDELDFRGGKAPSYDFLDDIYVMRA
;
A
#
# COMPACT_ATOMS: atom_id res chain seq x y z
N MET A 1 -0.96 5.22 46.48
CA MET A 1 -1.96 4.44 45.74
C MET A 1 -2.90 5.44 45.09
N CYS A 2 -2.89 5.54 43.77
CA CYS A 2 -3.91 6.28 43.04
C CYS A 2 -5.16 5.38 43.04
N GLY A 3 -6.27 5.85 43.61
CA GLY A 3 -7.53 5.12 43.46
C GLY A 3 -7.96 5.13 42.00
N LEU A 4 -8.68 4.09 41.56
CA LEU A 4 -9.31 4.09 40.25
C LEU A 4 -10.19 5.34 40.13
N VAL A 5 -9.94 6.13 39.09
CA VAL A 5 -10.73 7.30 38.77
C VAL A 5 -11.93 6.81 37.97
N TYR A 6 -13.11 6.90 38.58
CA TYR A 6 -14.34 6.54 37.90
C TYR A 6 -14.91 7.76 37.18
N PRO A 7 -15.42 7.59 35.96
CA PRO A 7 -16.23 8.59 35.29
C PRO A 7 -17.33 9.14 36.20
N ALA A 8 -17.70 10.40 35.95
CA ALA A 8 -18.79 11.03 36.67
C ALA A 8 -20.07 10.15 36.60
N PHE A 9 -20.85 10.16 37.69
CA PHE A 9 -22.08 9.35 37.86
C PHE A 9 -21.91 7.83 38.02
N GLN A 10 -20.72 7.31 38.36
CA GLN A 10 -20.49 5.86 38.49
C GLN A 10 -20.91 5.12 37.21
N GLY A 11 -20.69 5.74 36.05
CA GLY A 11 -20.98 5.10 34.78
C GLY A 11 -20.31 3.73 34.77
N ILE A 12 -21.10 2.71 34.47
CA ILE A 12 -20.60 1.35 34.34
C ILE A 12 -19.62 1.43 33.16
N PRO A 13 -18.31 1.12 33.35
CA PRO A 13 -17.39 1.02 32.24
C PRO A 13 -18.06 0.25 31.11
N ALA A 14 -17.84 0.63 29.85
CA ALA A 14 -18.29 -0.16 28.71
C ALA A 14 -18.13 -1.63 29.09
N THR A 15 -19.26 -2.35 29.18
CA THR A 15 -19.26 -3.72 29.67
C THR A 15 -18.11 -4.41 28.96
N ASN A 16 -17.31 -5.23 29.64
CA ASN A 16 -16.19 -5.99 29.06
C ASN A 16 -16.56 -6.87 27.83
N ALA A 17 -17.75 -6.69 27.25
CA ALA A 17 -18.17 -7.03 25.91
C ALA A 17 -17.15 -6.50 24.89
N ASP A 18 -16.12 -7.34 24.74
CA ASP A 18 -15.18 -7.46 23.65
C ASP A 18 -14.26 -6.25 23.46
N PRO A 19 -13.09 -6.20 24.14
CA PRO A 19 -11.92 -5.59 23.50
C PRO A 19 -11.92 -6.00 22.03
N TYR A 20 -11.86 -5.02 21.13
CA TYR A 20 -12.10 -5.26 19.71
C TYR A 20 -11.28 -6.47 19.26
N ASN A 21 -12.00 -7.51 18.82
CA ASN A 21 -11.37 -8.78 18.51
C ASN A 21 -10.72 -8.68 17.13
N PHE A 22 -9.45 -8.27 17.09
CA PHE A 22 -8.65 -8.23 15.88
C PHE A 22 -8.43 -9.62 15.25
N ASN A 23 -8.75 -10.73 15.94
CA ASN A 23 -8.52 -12.11 15.49
C ASN A 23 -9.40 -12.54 14.29
N GLY A 24 -10.33 -11.72 13.83
CA GLY A 24 -11.15 -11.99 12.63
C GLY A 24 -10.59 -11.43 11.32
N SER A 25 -9.47 -10.70 11.37
CA SER A 25 -8.92 -9.95 10.25
C SER A 25 -7.58 -10.53 9.78
N THR A 26 -7.46 -11.85 9.73
CA THR A 26 -6.30 -12.50 9.12
C THR A 26 -6.42 -12.52 7.60
N THR A 27 -5.30 -12.60 6.90
CA THR A 27 -5.26 -12.66 5.44
C THR A 27 -6.03 -13.85 4.89
N ASP A 28 -6.93 -13.61 3.92
CA ASP A 28 -7.68 -14.67 3.27
C ASP A 28 -6.89 -15.27 2.11
N SER A 29 -5.87 -16.06 2.46
CA SER A 29 -4.99 -16.68 1.49
C SER A 29 -5.68 -17.70 0.59
N ASN A 30 -6.76 -18.32 1.06
CA ASN A 30 -7.53 -19.25 0.25
C ASN A 30 -8.25 -18.51 -0.90
N VAL A 31 -8.88 -17.36 -0.61
CA VAL A 31 -9.51 -16.54 -1.64
C VAL A 31 -8.45 -16.04 -2.61
N ILE A 32 -7.34 -15.47 -2.13
CA ILE A 32 -6.23 -15.00 -2.99
C ILE A 32 -5.78 -16.10 -3.96
N VAL A 33 -5.49 -17.30 -3.44
CA VAL A 33 -5.03 -18.41 -4.27
C VAL A 33 -6.10 -18.82 -5.28
N SER A 34 -7.36 -18.95 -4.86
CA SER A 34 -8.46 -19.32 -5.76
C SER A 34 -8.68 -18.30 -6.89
N THR A 35 -8.45 -17.01 -6.62
CA THR A 35 -8.56 -15.92 -7.60
C THR A 35 -7.35 -15.88 -8.52
N ALA A 36 -6.15 -16.20 -8.03
CA ALA A 36 -4.95 -16.26 -8.84
C ALA A 36 -5.08 -17.28 -9.99
N PHE A 37 -5.83 -18.36 -9.79
CA PHE A 37 -6.14 -19.33 -10.85
C PHE A 37 -7.19 -18.85 -11.87
N GLN A 38 -7.92 -17.78 -11.58
CA GLN A 38 -9.00 -17.26 -12.43
C GLN A 38 -8.58 -16.08 -13.28
N VAL A 39 -7.61 -15.28 -12.82
CA VAL A 39 -7.14 -14.11 -13.56
C VAL A 39 -6.25 -14.48 -14.74
N ASP A 40 -6.50 -13.85 -15.88
CA ASP A 40 -5.63 -13.89 -17.05
C ASP A 40 -5.07 -12.49 -17.32
N GLN A 41 -3.84 -12.26 -16.89
CA GLN A 41 -3.14 -10.99 -17.07
C GLN A 41 -2.18 -11.00 -18.28
N LYS A 42 -2.32 -11.96 -19.21
CA LYS A 42 -1.38 -12.16 -20.33
C LYS A 42 -1.68 -11.28 -21.55
N SER A 43 -2.39 -10.17 -21.36
CA SER A 43 -2.70 -9.25 -22.46
C SER A 43 -1.48 -8.39 -22.82
N GLY A 44 -1.19 -8.32 -24.12
CA GLY A 44 -0.15 -7.45 -24.66
C GLY A 44 -0.73 -6.18 -25.30
N ALA A 45 0.09 -5.49 -26.09
CA ALA A 45 -0.39 -4.43 -26.98
C ALA A 45 -1.52 -4.92 -27.90
N SER A 46 -2.48 -4.04 -28.19
CA SER A 46 -3.45 -4.28 -29.26
C SER A 46 -2.74 -4.45 -30.60
N THR A 47 -3.37 -5.13 -31.56
CA THR A 47 -2.78 -5.42 -32.87
C THR A 47 -2.32 -4.17 -33.62
N ASP A 48 -2.97 -3.04 -33.36
CA ASP A 48 -2.76 -1.78 -34.07
C ASP A 48 -2.01 -0.73 -33.24
N ALA A 49 -1.58 -1.08 -32.02
CA ALA A 49 -0.82 -0.15 -31.18
C ALA A 49 0.55 0.14 -31.82
N PRO A 50 0.93 1.40 -32.07
CA PRO A 50 2.24 1.72 -32.63
C PRO A 50 3.40 1.32 -31.67
N PRO A 51 4.62 1.11 -32.20
CA PRO A 51 5.80 0.88 -31.37
C PRO A 51 6.18 2.14 -30.59
N ASN A 52 6.99 1.97 -29.53
CA ASN A 52 7.52 3.04 -28.68
C ASN A 52 6.46 3.84 -27.91
N LEU A 53 5.30 3.25 -27.65
CA LEU A 53 4.38 3.83 -26.69
C LEU A 53 4.98 3.75 -25.27
N PRO A 54 4.68 4.72 -24.39
CA PRO A 54 5.03 4.58 -22.98
C PRO A 54 4.35 3.33 -22.41
N ALA A 55 4.97 2.75 -21.37
CA ALA A 55 4.35 1.64 -20.65
C ALA A 55 2.96 2.05 -20.14
N SER A 56 1.99 1.15 -20.27
CA SER A 56 0.64 1.40 -19.76
C SER A 56 0.64 1.59 -18.24
N ASN A 57 -0.32 2.37 -17.75
CA ASN A 57 -0.56 2.50 -16.31
C ASN A 57 -0.93 1.13 -15.71
N THR A 58 -0.64 0.97 -14.42
CA THR A 58 -1.04 -0.21 -13.66
C THR A 58 -2.56 -0.33 -13.62
N THR A 59 -3.06 -1.54 -13.83
CA THR A 59 -4.48 -1.86 -13.70
C THR A 59 -4.69 -2.85 -12.57
N VAL A 60 -5.80 -2.68 -11.86
CA VAL A 60 -6.35 -3.64 -10.93
C VAL A 60 -7.15 -4.66 -11.73
N THR A 61 -6.80 -5.94 -11.59
CA THR A 61 -7.44 -7.05 -12.31
C THR A 61 -8.34 -7.89 -11.40
N ALA A 62 -8.21 -7.74 -10.08
CA ALA A 62 -9.13 -8.32 -9.12
C ALA A 62 -9.13 -7.52 -7.81
N ILE A 63 -10.26 -7.50 -7.12
CA ILE A 63 -10.44 -6.92 -5.77
C ILE A 63 -11.18 -7.97 -4.94
N ASP A 64 -10.58 -8.43 -3.85
CA ASP A 64 -11.19 -9.37 -2.90
C ASP A 64 -11.83 -10.61 -3.55
N GLY A 65 -11.19 -11.07 -4.61
CA GLY A 65 -11.58 -12.25 -5.38
C GLY A 65 -12.52 -12.00 -6.55
N GLU A 66 -13.06 -10.80 -6.70
CA GLU A 66 -13.83 -10.40 -7.88
C GLU A 66 -12.90 -9.90 -8.98
N VAL A 67 -12.97 -10.51 -10.17
CA VAL A 67 -12.19 -10.07 -11.34
C VAL A 67 -12.75 -8.75 -11.86
N VAL A 68 -11.89 -7.75 -11.97
CA VAL A 68 -12.23 -6.40 -12.44
C VAL A 68 -11.24 -5.93 -13.51
N ASN A 69 -11.50 -4.79 -14.12
CA ASN A 69 -10.54 -4.12 -15.01
C ASN A 69 -10.58 -2.61 -14.74
N ALA A 70 -10.02 -2.21 -13.60
CA ALA A 70 -9.96 -0.81 -13.18
C ALA A 70 -8.54 -0.28 -13.38
N THR A 71 -8.40 0.93 -13.92
CA THR A 71 -7.07 1.57 -14.03
C THR A 71 -6.77 2.30 -12.72
N VAL A 72 -5.59 2.05 -12.14
CA VAL A 72 -5.10 2.87 -11.02
C VAL A 72 -4.70 4.22 -11.61
N PRO A 73 -5.28 5.35 -11.15
CA PRO A 73 -4.84 6.66 -11.61
C PRO A 73 -3.34 6.76 -11.37
N ALA A 74 -2.56 6.98 -12.44
CA ALA A 74 -1.15 7.30 -12.26
C ALA A 74 -1.09 8.53 -11.35
N SER A 75 -0.35 8.42 -10.24
CA SER A 75 -0.14 9.56 -9.34
C SER A 75 0.43 10.69 -10.18
N ARG A 76 -0.41 11.69 -10.50
CA ARG A 76 -0.06 12.79 -11.43
C ARG A 76 1.14 13.61 -10.93
N ARG A 77 1.60 13.38 -9.69
CA ARG A 77 2.70 14.11 -9.06
C ARG A 77 4.08 13.45 -9.23
N SER A 78 4.22 12.23 -9.76
CA SER A 78 5.54 11.56 -9.82
C SER A 78 6.15 11.40 -11.22
N LEU A 79 5.52 11.88 -12.30
CA LEU A 79 6.03 11.68 -13.66
C LEU A 79 6.43 12.97 -14.40
N SER A 80 6.77 14.02 -13.67
CA SER A 80 8.07 14.60 -14.00
C SER A 80 9.10 13.61 -13.45
N PHE A 81 9.41 12.58 -14.25
CA PHE A 81 10.81 12.31 -14.50
C PHE A 81 11.38 13.63 -15.02
N ALA A 82 11.61 14.60 -14.12
CA ALA A 82 12.84 15.33 -14.17
C ALA A 82 13.83 14.20 -14.37
N VAL A 83 14.40 14.17 -15.57
CA VAL A 83 15.68 13.55 -15.82
C VAL A 83 16.58 14.15 -14.75
N VAL A 84 16.47 13.63 -13.53
CA VAL A 84 17.55 13.67 -12.58
C VAL A 84 18.58 12.95 -13.40
N ASP A 85 19.53 13.74 -13.87
CA ASP A 85 20.68 13.37 -14.69
C ASP A 85 21.61 12.40 -13.92
N ASN A 86 21.03 11.57 -13.04
CA ASN A 86 21.43 10.20 -12.85
C ASN A 86 21.31 9.57 -14.22
N GLN A 87 22.39 9.70 -14.99
CA GLN A 87 22.78 8.74 -16.01
C GLN A 87 22.31 7.38 -15.50
N ILE A 88 21.20 6.87 -16.03
CA ILE A 88 20.90 5.45 -15.96
C ILE A 88 22.14 4.88 -16.61
N LEU A 89 23.08 4.41 -15.77
CA LEU A 89 24.33 3.87 -16.23
C LEU A 89 23.92 2.78 -17.19
N GLN A 90 24.12 3.05 -18.48
CA GLN A 90 23.73 2.16 -19.55
C GLN A 90 24.32 0.81 -19.19
N ARG A 91 23.46 -0.18 -18.97
CA ARG A 91 23.94 -1.47 -18.49
C ARG A 91 24.76 -2.07 -19.63
N GLY A 92 25.89 -2.65 -19.29
CA GLY A 92 26.65 -3.40 -20.27
C GLY A 92 25.81 -4.61 -20.70
N GLY A 93 26.01 -5.11 -21.93
CA GLY A 93 25.41 -6.39 -22.32
C GLY A 93 25.77 -7.55 -21.37
N SER A 94 26.87 -7.41 -20.61
CA SER A 94 27.28 -8.32 -19.54
C SER A 94 26.35 -8.35 -18.33
N ASP A 95 25.48 -7.36 -18.14
CA ASP A 95 24.56 -7.25 -17.01
C ASP A 95 23.26 -8.00 -17.25
N TYR A 96 23.09 -8.50 -18.48
CA TYR A 96 21.97 -9.34 -18.86
C TYR A 96 22.38 -10.81 -18.91
N THR A 97 21.41 -11.68 -18.66
CA THR A 97 21.51 -13.12 -18.88
C THR A 97 20.39 -13.55 -19.81
N GLN A 98 20.73 -14.40 -20.77
CA GLN A 98 19.73 -15.05 -21.59
C GLN A 98 18.94 -16.03 -20.71
N VAL A 99 17.62 -15.86 -20.62
CA VAL A 99 16.73 -16.73 -19.84
C VAL A 99 16.19 -17.88 -20.67
N PHE A 100 16.11 -17.69 -21.99
CA PHE A 100 15.93 -18.78 -22.95
C PHE A 100 16.45 -18.37 -24.33
N ALA A 101 16.92 -19.37 -25.07
CA ALA A 101 17.35 -19.19 -26.45
C ALA A 101 16.16 -19.27 -27.42
N GLY A 102 16.33 -18.61 -28.56
CA GLY A 102 15.49 -18.84 -29.73
C GLY A 102 15.70 -20.24 -30.30
N THR A 103 14.65 -20.84 -30.82
CA THR A 103 14.68 -22.11 -31.55
C THR A 103 13.98 -21.94 -32.90
N GLY A 104 13.84 -23.02 -33.68
CA GLY A 104 12.84 -23.04 -34.74
C GLY A 104 13.13 -22.22 -36.00
N THR A 105 14.26 -22.47 -36.65
CA THR A 105 14.59 -21.86 -37.95
C THR A 105 13.97 -22.59 -39.14
N SER A 106 13.52 -23.83 -38.96
CA SER A 106 12.95 -24.64 -40.04
C SER A 106 11.42 -24.48 -40.13
N ARG A 107 10.85 -24.77 -41.30
CA ARG A 107 9.38 -24.70 -41.50
C ARG A 107 8.57 -25.63 -40.57
N GLN A 108 9.20 -26.68 -40.05
CA GLN A 108 8.60 -27.71 -39.20
C GLN A 108 8.92 -27.51 -37.71
N ASP A 109 9.88 -26.64 -37.39
CA ASP A 109 10.33 -26.31 -36.04
C ASP A 109 9.99 -24.84 -35.85
N ARG A 110 8.82 -24.54 -35.29
CA ARG A 110 8.34 -23.17 -35.08
C ARG A 110 8.63 -22.75 -33.66
N ASP A 111 9.08 -21.52 -33.51
CA ASP A 111 9.18 -20.89 -32.19
C ASP A 111 7.87 -20.15 -31.86
N ALA A 112 7.80 -19.60 -30.66
CA ALA A 112 6.71 -18.74 -30.22
C ALA A 112 7.20 -17.57 -29.38
N ALA A 113 6.44 -16.47 -29.40
CA ALA A 113 6.65 -15.33 -28.54
C ALA A 113 5.96 -15.53 -27.19
N ILE A 114 6.45 -14.81 -26.19
CA ILE A 114 5.91 -14.82 -24.84
C ILE A 114 4.48 -14.26 -24.83
N MET A 115 3.60 -14.98 -24.14
CA MET A 115 2.32 -14.50 -23.65
C MET A 115 2.39 -14.51 -22.13
N GLY A 116 3.03 -13.48 -21.59
CA GLY A 116 3.34 -13.32 -20.17
C GLY A 116 2.56 -12.17 -19.54
N THR A 117 2.52 -12.16 -18.22
CA THR A 117 1.96 -11.07 -17.40
C THR A 117 2.91 -9.87 -17.38
N SER A 118 2.47 -8.72 -16.84
CA SER A 118 3.32 -7.52 -16.74
C SER A 118 3.89 -7.00 -18.07
N TYR A 119 3.15 -7.11 -19.17
CA TYR A 119 3.50 -6.44 -20.43
C TYR A 119 3.66 -4.93 -20.20
N LEU A 120 4.78 -4.35 -20.66
CA LEU A 120 5.02 -2.92 -20.55
C LEU A 120 4.79 -2.23 -21.89
N THR A 121 5.61 -2.53 -22.88
CA THR A 121 5.59 -1.88 -24.20
C THR A 121 6.43 -2.69 -25.20
N TYR A 122 6.52 -2.20 -26.44
CA TYR A 122 7.40 -2.77 -27.45
C TYR A 122 7.99 -1.70 -28.37
N THR A 123 9.11 -2.03 -29.00
CA THR A 123 9.71 -1.26 -30.10
C THR A 123 10.05 -2.16 -31.28
N LEU A 124 10.45 -1.54 -32.39
CA LEU A 124 11.05 -2.20 -33.55
C LEU A 124 12.46 -1.65 -33.70
N VAL A 125 13.45 -2.53 -33.83
CA VAL A 125 14.85 -2.14 -34.04
C VAL A 125 15.33 -2.59 -35.40
N ASN A 126 16.45 -2.06 -35.90
CA ASN A 126 16.95 -2.40 -37.23
C ASN A 126 17.31 -3.89 -37.33
N ASN A 127 16.84 -4.58 -38.39
CA ASN A 127 17.12 -5.99 -38.64
C ASN A 127 18.31 -6.24 -39.59
N ALA A 128 19.02 -5.19 -40.04
CA ALA A 128 20.18 -5.31 -40.93
C ALA A 128 21.32 -6.15 -40.31
N THR A 129 21.39 -6.17 -38.98
CA THR A 129 22.21 -7.09 -38.19
C THR A 129 21.35 -7.54 -37.02
N TYR A 130 21.35 -8.83 -36.70
CA TYR A 130 20.73 -9.36 -35.49
C TYR A 130 21.32 -8.65 -34.25
N ASN A 131 20.66 -7.60 -33.75
CA ASN A 131 21.25 -6.66 -32.80
C ASN A 131 20.50 -6.68 -31.46
N VAL A 132 20.82 -7.69 -30.65
CA VAL A 132 20.34 -7.79 -29.27
C VAL A 132 20.68 -6.53 -28.46
N ALA A 133 21.80 -5.85 -28.75
CA ALA A 133 22.21 -4.67 -28.01
C ALA A 133 21.23 -3.50 -28.12
N ASP A 134 20.55 -3.32 -29.26
CA ASP A 134 19.54 -2.26 -29.43
C ASP A 134 18.31 -2.56 -28.56
N CYS A 135 17.90 -3.83 -28.47
CA CYS A 135 16.80 -4.21 -27.59
C CYS A 135 17.16 -4.13 -26.10
N LEU A 136 18.42 -4.44 -25.73
CA LEU A 136 18.90 -4.23 -24.36
C LEU A 136 18.94 -2.74 -24.01
N ALA A 137 19.37 -1.88 -24.93
CA ALA A 137 19.32 -0.43 -24.74
C ALA A 137 17.88 0.11 -24.60
N PHE A 138 16.93 -0.42 -25.37
CA PHE A 138 15.50 -0.14 -25.19
C PHE A 138 15.01 -0.59 -23.80
N CYS A 139 15.50 -1.74 -23.35
CA CYS A 139 15.16 -2.28 -22.04
C CYS A 139 15.70 -1.41 -20.90
N ASP A 140 16.93 -0.92 -20.99
CA ASP A 140 17.49 0.05 -20.02
C ASP A 140 16.68 1.36 -19.94
N ALA A 141 16.10 1.79 -21.05
CA ALA A 141 15.24 2.97 -21.11
C ALA A 141 13.82 2.72 -20.55
N THR A 142 13.45 1.46 -20.32
CA THR A 142 12.12 1.06 -19.84
C THR A 142 12.22 0.50 -18.42
N ALA A 143 11.71 1.24 -17.43
CA ALA A 143 11.78 0.82 -16.03
C ALA A 143 11.20 -0.59 -15.81
N GLY A 144 11.96 -1.44 -15.12
CA GLY A 144 11.57 -2.82 -14.80
C GLY A 144 11.70 -3.82 -15.95
N CYS A 145 12.32 -3.43 -17.07
CA CYS A 145 12.28 -4.25 -18.27
C CYS A 145 13.06 -5.59 -18.20
N VAL A 146 12.39 -6.61 -18.72
CA VAL A 146 12.92 -7.85 -19.28
C VAL A 146 12.49 -7.92 -20.74
N TYR A 147 13.39 -8.35 -21.62
CA TYR A 147 13.22 -8.19 -23.06
C TYR A 147 13.01 -9.52 -23.80
N TYR A 148 12.08 -9.57 -24.76
CA TYR A 148 11.83 -10.71 -25.66
C TYR A 148 11.77 -10.35 -27.13
N GLU A 149 12.57 -11.08 -27.88
CA GLU A 149 12.68 -10.94 -29.32
C GLU A 149 11.70 -11.82 -30.05
N TYR A 150 11.12 -11.29 -31.11
CA TYR A 150 10.38 -12.09 -32.08
C TYR A 150 10.61 -11.52 -33.48
N ASN A 151 11.06 -12.40 -34.38
CA ASN A 151 11.13 -12.14 -35.81
C ASN A 151 9.74 -12.27 -36.48
N ASN A 152 9.00 -11.17 -36.61
CA ASN A 152 7.68 -11.11 -37.27
C ASN A 152 7.76 -10.48 -38.65
N GLY A 153 7.63 -11.28 -39.71
CA GLY A 153 7.56 -10.76 -41.08
C GLY A 153 6.44 -9.75 -41.33
N MET A 154 5.40 -9.67 -40.48
CA MET A 154 4.35 -8.65 -40.61
C MET A 154 4.84 -7.23 -40.28
N LEU A 155 5.84 -7.09 -39.41
CA LEU A 155 6.32 -5.78 -38.97
C LEU A 155 7.20 -5.11 -40.04
N ASP A 156 7.79 -5.90 -40.95
CA ASP A 156 8.51 -5.41 -42.14
C ASP A 156 7.61 -4.59 -43.08
N HIS A 157 6.30 -4.87 -43.11
CA HIS A 157 5.39 -4.32 -44.10
C HIS A 157 4.45 -3.24 -43.54
N VAL A 158 4.19 -3.25 -42.24
CA VAL A 158 3.19 -2.37 -41.61
C VAL A 158 3.81 -1.05 -41.12
N TYR A 159 5.07 -1.06 -40.69
CA TYR A 159 5.70 0.09 -40.04
C TYR A 159 6.86 0.69 -40.87
N PRO A 160 7.09 2.02 -40.80
CA PRO A 160 8.12 2.70 -41.60
C PRO A 160 9.55 2.19 -41.39
N GLN A 161 9.81 1.54 -40.26
CA GLN A 161 11.11 0.98 -39.90
C GLN A 161 11.47 -0.24 -40.75
N HIS A 162 10.51 -0.87 -41.43
CA HIS A 162 10.70 -2.07 -42.25
C HIS A 162 11.55 -3.13 -41.55
N SER A 163 11.21 -3.41 -40.27
CA SER A 163 11.91 -4.39 -39.47
C SER A 163 10.96 -5.43 -38.90
N ASN A 164 11.36 -6.68 -39.05
CA ASN A 164 10.78 -7.85 -38.44
C ASN A 164 11.31 -8.12 -37.02
N LEU A 165 12.32 -7.38 -36.55
CA LEU A 165 12.84 -7.51 -35.19
C LEU A 165 11.98 -6.71 -34.21
N LYS A 166 11.07 -7.40 -33.52
CA LYS A 166 10.25 -6.80 -32.46
C LYS A 166 10.96 -6.92 -31.13
N CYS A 167 11.17 -5.79 -30.46
CA CYS A 167 11.60 -5.81 -29.08
C CYS A 167 10.42 -5.60 -28.09
N VAL A 168 9.93 -6.62 -27.38
CA VAL A 168 8.92 -6.49 -26.32
C VAL A 168 9.53 -6.41 -24.90
N ALA A 169 9.12 -5.42 -24.12
CA ALA A 169 9.49 -5.24 -22.72
C ALA A 169 8.38 -5.71 -21.77
N TYR A 170 8.75 -6.46 -20.75
CA TYR A 170 7.90 -6.91 -19.64
C TYR A 170 8.50 -6.46 -18.32
N GLY A 171 7.66 -6.33 -17.28
CA GLY A 171 8.09 -5.99 -15.93
C GLY A 171 8.59 -7.18 -15.11
N ASP A 172 8.67 -8.38 -15.72
CA ASP A 172 9.00 -9.61 -15.03
C ASP A 172 9.78 -10.60 -15.92
N VAL A 173 10.40 -11.59 -15.26
CA VAL A 173 11.21 -12.62 -15.89
C VAL A 173 10.33 -13.82 -16.26
N HIS A 174 10.01 -13.94 -17.54
CA HIS A 174 9.31 -15.09 -18.13
C HIS A 174 10.27 -16.18 -18.60
N SER A 175 9.72 -17.39 -18.71
CA SER A 175 10.42 -18.60 -19.15
C SER A 175 9.95 -19.06 -20.54
N ALA A 176 10.69 -20.01 -21.14
CA ALA A 176 10.29 -20.60 -22.41
C ALA A 176 8.92 -21.31 -22.38
N LYS A 177 8.39 -21.68 -21.20
CA LYS A 177 7.05 -22.27 -21.05
C LYS A 177 5.93 -21.33 -21.47
N GLU A 178 6.19 -20.03 -21.47
CA GLU A 178 5.22 -18.98 -21.80
C GLU A 178 5.25 -18.60 -23.28
N LYS A 179 6.07 -19.28 -24.10
CA LYS A 179 6.09 -19.14 -25.55
C LYS A 179 4.84 -19.78 -26.17
N LEU A 180 3.72 -19.06 -26.14
CA LEU A 180 2.40 -19.55 -26.56
C LEU A 180 1.87 -18.87 -27.83
N ASN A 181 2.44 -17.74 -28.23
CA ASN A 181 2.06 -17.06 -29.46
C ASN A 181 2.92 -17.58 -30.62
N PHE A 182 2.38 -18.48 -31.45
CA PHE A 182 3.10 -19.00 -32.63
C PHE A 182 2.95 -18.11 -33.88
N GLY A 183 2.28 -16.96 -33.75
CA GLY A 183 1.90 -16.13 -34.89
C GLY A 183 0.74 -16.79 -35.64
N GLY A 184 0.85 -16.89 -36.96
CA GLY A 184 -0.16 -17.49 -37.83
C GLY A 184 -1.10 -16.48 -38.47
N GLN A 185 -0.77 -15.19 -38.46
CA GLN A 185 -1.53 -14.16 -39.16
C GLN A 185 -1.12 -14.11 -40.65
N SER A 186 -2.10 -13.89 -41.52
CA SER A 186 -1.90 -13.62 -42.95
C SER A 186 -1.93 -12.11 -43.19
N LEU A 187 -0.95 -11.59 -43.93
CA LEU A 187 -0.99 -10.22 -44.47
C LEU A 187 -1.74 -10.13 -45.80
N SER A 188 -2.09 -11.26 -46.39
CA SER A 188 -2.91 -11.28 -47.59
C SER A 188 -4.35 -10.99 -47.21
N ASP A 189 -5.02 -10.12 -47.97
CA ASP A 189 -6.48 -9.92 -47.93
C ASP A 189 -7.25 -11.19 -48.34
N THR A 190 -6.55 -12.22 -48.81
CA THR A 190 -7.15 -13.50 -49.17
C THR A 190 -7.18 -14.46 -47.97
N PRO A 191 -8.31 -15.18 -47.77
CA PRO A 191 -8.43 -16.19 -46.69
C PRO A 191 -7.38 -17.32 -46.72
N ASN A 192 -6.67 -17.48 -47.84
CA ASN A 192 -5.66 -18.52 -48.07
C ASN A 192 -4.24 -17.93 -48.24
N GLY A 193 -3.99 -16.72 -47.74
CA GLY A 193 -2.68 -16.10 -47.78
C GLY A 193 -1.61 -16.88 -47.01
N PRO A 194 -0.32 -16.64 -47.32
CA PRO A 194 0.76 -17.21 -46.53
C PRO A 194 0.69 -16.71 -45.08
N LEU A 195 0.82 -17.64 -44.14
CA LEU A 195 0.84 -17.34 -42.71
C LEU A 195 2.27 -16.98 -42.27
N THR A 196 2.38 -15.94 -41.46
CA THR A 196 3.64 -15.52 -40.83
C THR A 196 3.78 -16.21 -39.48
N TYR A 197 4.94 -16.77 -39.17
CA TYR A 197 5.18 -17.51 -37.93
C TYR A 197 6.36 -16.94 -37.16
N ILE A 198 6.40 -17.25 -35.86
CA ILE A 198 7.47 -16.87 -34.94
C ILE A 198 8.66 -17.81 -35.07
N GLN A 199 9.84 -17.23 -35.18
CA GLN A 199 11.12 -17.92 -35.22
C GLN A 199 12.14 -17.18 -34.34
N GLU A 200 13.10 -17.92 -33.81
CA GLU A 200 14.26 -17.40 -33.07
C GLU A 200 13.91 -16.46 -31.90
N SER A 201 12.82 -16.73 -31.20
CA SER A 201 12.35 -15.91 -30.08
C SER A 201 13.24 -16.12 -28.86
N SER A 202 14.06 -15.14 -28.52
CA SER A 202 14.97 -15.22 -27.37
C SER A 202 14.56 -14.27 -26.25
N GLY A 203 14.91 -14.61 -25.01
CA GLY A 203 14.56 -13.83 -23.82
C GLY A 203 15.79 -13.46 -23.01
N TRP A 204 15.85 -12.22 -22.54
CA TRP A 204 16.96 -11.68 -21.76
C TRP A 204 16.43 -10.95 -20.53
N ALA A 205 16.99 -11.27 -19.37
CA ALA A 205 16.68 -10.61 -18.11
C ALA A 205 17.94 -9.98 -17.53
N SER A 206 17.77 -8.88 -16.81
CA SER A 206 18.86 -8.35 -16.00
C SER A 206 19.28 -9.37 -14.94
N LYS A 207 20.58 -9.52 -14.70
CA LYS A 207 21.15 -10.36 -13.63
C LYS A 207 20.77 -9.87 -12.24
N SER A 208 20.52 -8.56 -12.10
CA SER A 208 19.99 -7.94 -10.89
C SER A 208 18.76 -7.11 -11.25
N LEU A 209 17.62 -7.46 -10.69
CA LEU A 209 16.46 -6.57 -10.66
C LEU A 209 16.76 -5.51 -9.61
N SER A 210 16.61 -4.23 -9.98
CA SER A 210 16.68 -3.15 -8.99
C SER A 210 15.54 -3.33 -8.00
N ASP A 211 15.78 -3.03 -6.74
CA ASP A 211 14.69 -2.92 -5.77
C ASP A 211 13.66 -1.90 -6.30
N PRO A 212 12.35 -2.21 -6.19
CA PRO A 212 11.32 -1.25 -6.57
C PRO A 212 11.44 0.00 -5.69
N PRO A 213 11.06 1.17 -6.20
CA PRO A 213 11.11 2.40 -5.42
C PRO A 213 10.19 2.29 -4.20
N THR A 214 10.64 2.82 -3.07
CA THR A 214 9.80 3.00 -1.88
C THR A 214 8.79 4.10 -2.16
N PRO A 215 7.48 3.83 -2.01
CA PRO A 215 6.47 4.85 -2.20
C PRO A 215 6.62 6.01 -1.23
N LYS A 216 6.33 7.22 -1.69
CA LYS A 216 6.43 8.40 -0.84
C LYS A 216 5.45 8.30 0.34
N GLY A 217 5.94 8.52 1.55
CA GLY A 217 5.10 8.36 2.75
C GLY A 217 5.19 6.97 3.40
N TYR A 218 6.03 6.08 2.88
CA TYR A 218 6.21 4.72 3.39
C TYR A 218 7.66 4.41 3.73
N ASP A 219 7.84 3.54 4.73
CA ASP A 219 9.08 2.88 5.08
C ASP A 219 9.08 1.44 4.55
N PRO A 220 10.12 1.01 3.80
CA PRO A 220 10.21 -0.36 3.34
C PRO A 220 10.66 -1.28 4.48
N LEU A 221 10.08 -2.48 4.55
CA LEU A 221 10.61 -3.57 5.36
C LEU A 221 11.73 -4.32 4.61
N PRO A 222 12.58 -5.08 5.33
CA PRO A 222 13.45 -6.06 4.71
C PRO A 222 12.68 -7.06 3.84
N ASP A 223 13.39 -7.78 2.98
CA ASP A 223 12.80 -8.88 2.21
C ASP A 223 12.10 -9.88 3.14
N LEU A 224 10.84 -10.16 2.85
CA LEU A 224 9.97 -10.94 3.72
C LEU A 224 10.05 -12.44 3.43
N ASN A 225 10.56 -12.85 2.26
CA ASN A 225 10.59 -14.24 1.77
C ASN A 225 9.22 -14.98 1.73
N GLY A 226 8.13 -14.36 2.17
CA GLY A 226 6.77 -14.88 2.19
C GLY A 226 5.76 -13.74 2.32
N ALA A 227 4.49 -14.03 2.07
CA ALA A 227 3.40 -13.09 2.26
C ALA A 227 3.02 -13.00 3.74
N ASN A 228 2.57 -11.83 4.19
CA ASN A 228 2.12 -11.63 5.56
C ASN A 228 0.78 -12.33 5.82
N GLU A 229 0.72 -13.03 6.95
CA GLU A 229 -0.49 -13.57 7.58
C GLU A 229 -0.63 -12.85 8.91
N ALA A 230 -1.13 -11.61 8.85
CA ALA A 230 -1.16 -10.70 9.97
C ALA A 230 -2.60 -10.26 10.30
N PRO A 231 -2.87 -9.87 11.56
CA PRO A 231 -4.12 -9.19 11.90
C PRO A 231 -4.18 -7.83 11.20
N GLY A 232 -5.38 -7.27 11.14
CA GLY A 232 -5.66 -5.98 10.54
C GLY A 232 -5.86 -6.02 9.03
N TYR A 233 -6.08 -7.21 8.44
CA TYR A 233 -6.30 -7.39 7.01
C TYR A 233 -7.54 -6.61 6.53
N MET A 234 -7.34 -5.83 5.46
CA MET A 234 -8.35 -4.99 4.82
C MET A 234 -8.76 -5.48 3.43
N GLY A 235 -8.29 -6.65 3.02
CA GLY A 235 -8.49 -7.19 1.68
C GLY A 235 -7.24 -7.17 0.81
N PHE A 236 -7.40 -7.54 -0.45
CA PHE A 236 -6.34 -7.57 -1.44
C PHE A 236 -6.81 -7.11 -2.81
N VAL A 237 -5.83 -6.67 -3.59
CA VAL A 237 -6.00 -6.38 -5.01
C VAL A 237 -4.93 -7.08 -5.83
N PHE A 238 -5.29 -7.46 -7.05
CA PHE A 238 -4.33 -7.93 -8.05
C PHE A 238 -3.97 -6.81 -9.00
N LEU A 239 -2.66 -6.59 -9.16
CA LEU A 239 -2.10 -5.65 -10.12
C LEU A 239 -1.60 -6.43 -11.33
N ASN A 240 -1.67 -5.84 -12.51
CA ASN A 240 -1.13 -6.43 -13.75
C ASN A 240 0.40 -6.36 -13.87
N LYS A 241 1.06 -5.58 -13.01
CA LYS A 241 2.53 -5.46 -12.89
C LYS A 241 2.94 -5.20 -11.44
N TYR A 242 4.19 -5.51 -11.10
CA TYR A 242 4.74 -5.24 -9.77
C TYR A 242 4.97 -3.73 -9.59
N ASP A 243 4.01 -3.03 -8.97
CA ASP A 243 4.04 -1.58 -8.81
C ASP A 243 3.72 -1.19 -7.36
N THR A 244 4.75 -0.77 -6.64
CA THR A 244 4.67 -0.36 -5.23
C THR A 244 3.90 0.96 -5.06
N GLU A 245 4.01 1.89 -6.01
CA GLU A 245 3.30 3.17 -5.98
C GLU A 245 1.80 2.97 -6.24
N ALA A 246 1.44 2.06 -7.14
CA ALA A 246 0.04 1.70 -7.35
C ALA A 246 -0.57 1.05 -6.10
N CYS A 247 0.15 0.13 -5.45
CA CYS A 247 -0.30 -0.49 -4.20
C CYS A 247 -0.43 0.52 -3.05
N ALA A 248 0.54 1.45 -2.93
CA ALA A 248 0.45 2.56 -1.98
C ALA A 248 -0.74 3.48 -2.26
N ALA A 249 -1.00 3.83 -3.52
CA ALA A 249 -2.16 4.64 -3.89
C ALA A 249 -3.49 3.94 -3.54
N ILE A 250 -3.56 2.62 -3.68
CA ILE A 250 -4.73 1.84 -3.27
C ILE A 250 -4.87 1.85 -1.75
N CYS A 251 -3.78 1.60 -1.00
CA CYS A 251 -3.77 1.70 0.46
C CYS A 251 -4.21 3.10 0.95
N ASN A 252 -3.67 4.18 0.38
CA ASN A 252 -4.02 5.54 0.76
C ASN A 252 -5.50 5.89 0.54
N ASN A 253 -6.12 5.30 -0.49
CA ASN A 253 -7.52 5.53 -0.84
C ASN A 253 -8.47 4.46 -0.29
N GLN A 254 -7.96 3.44 0.39
CA GLN A 254 -8.78 2.40 1.00
C GLN A 254 -9.69 3.02 2.06
N ASP A 255 -10.97 2.67 2.02
CA ASP A 255 -11.90 3.12 3.05
C ASP A 255 -11.42 2.63 4.43
N PRO A 256 -11.47 3.50 5.47
CA PRO A 256 -11.09 3.10 6.81
C PRO A 256 -11.92 1.92 7.30
N ASP A 257 -11.25 0.96 7.93
CA ASP A 257 -11.92 -0.08 8.69
C ASP A 257 -12.54 0.54 9.95
N ASN A 258 -13.75 0.12 10.31
CA ASN A 258 -14.46 0.68 11.46
C ASN A 258 -13.78 0.43 12.80
N VAL A 259 -12.87 -0.54 12.86
CA VAL A 259 -12.07 -0.91 14.03
C VAL A 259 -10.66 -0.39 13.91
N GLY A 260 -10.04 -0.57 12.75
CA GLY A 260 -8.61 -0.33 12.56
C GLY A 260 -8.19 1.07 12.10
N GLY A 261 -9.13 1.81 11.51
CA GLY A 261 -8.88 3.05 10.81
C GLY A 261 -8.36 2.83 9.40
N SER A 262 -7.58 3.76 8.87
CA SER A 262 -7.08 3.67 7.49
C SER A 262 -6.07 2.54 7.30
N CYS A 263 -5.77 2.22 6.04
CA CYS A 263 -4.63 1.38 5.70
C CYS A 263 -3.30 2.03 6.12
N LYS A 264 -2.53 1.29 6.93
CA LYS A 264 -1.23 1.70 7.51
C LYS A 264 -0.07 0.84 7.00
N TYR A 265 -0.36 -0.25 6.30
CA TYR A 265 0.64 -1.16 5.76
C TYR A 265 0.11 -1.90 4.55
N PHE A 266 1.01 -2.24 3.63
CA PHE A 266 0.69 -3.21 2.59
C PHE A 266 1.87 -4.16 2.35
N ASN A 267 1.53 -5.37 1.93
CA ASN A 267 2.46 -6.37 1.44
C ASN A 267 2.20 -6.63 -0.04
N ILE A 268 3.20 -6.37 -0.87
CA ILE A 268 3.15 -6.66 -2.31
C ILE A 268 4.07 -7.84 -2.64
N TRP A 269 3.55 -8.80 -3.40
CA TRP A 269 4.29 -10.01 -3.77
C TRP A 269 3.82 -10.58 -5.11
N ARG A 270 4.68 -11.37 -5.75
CA ARG A 270 4.43 -12.03 -7.02
C ARG A 270 3.92 -13.46 -6.80
N ALA A 271 2.74 -13.75 -7.33
CA ALA A 271 2.18 -15.10 -7.39
C ALA A 271 2.74 -15.85 -8.59
N VAL A 272 3.38 -17.00 -8.34
CA VAL A 272 3.92 -17.88 -9.38
C VAL A 272 3.14 -19.19 -9.34
N VAL A 273 2.36 -19.47 -10.38
CA VAL A 273 1.57 -20.71 -10.51
C VAL A 273 2.22 -21.61 -11.56
N ASP A 274 2.50 -22.86 -11.22
CA ASP A 274 3.19 -23.81 -12.12
C ASP A 274 4.54 -23.29 -12.66
N GLN A 275 5.25 -22.52 -11.83
CA GLN A 275 6.51 -21.83 -12.18
C GLN A 275 6.34 -20.70 -13.22
N VAL A 276 5.11 -20.23 -13.44
CA VAL A 276 4.77 -19.11 -14.34
C VAL A 276 4.26 -17.93 -13.51
N PRO A 277 4.88 -16.74 -13.59
CA PRO A 277 4.32 -15.52 -13.02
C PRO A 277 2.89 -15.30 -13.52
N THR A 278 1.96 -15.10 -12.58
CA THR A 278 0.51 -15.08 -12.89
C THR A 278 -0.16 -13.78 -12.45
N THR A 279 0.24 -13.22 -11.31
CA THR A 279 -0.29 -11.95 -10.82
C THR A 279 0.61 -11.33 -9.75
N TYR A 280 0.35 -10.08 -9.39
CA TYR A 280 0.98 -9.37 -8.27
C TYR A 280 -0.09 -9.02 -7.26
N THR A 281 0.03 -9.57 -6.07
CA THR A 281 -0.92 -9.36 -4.97
C THR A 281 -0.46 -8.19 -4.13
N CYS A 282 -1.37 -7.26 -3.86
CA CYS A 282 -1.21 -6.16 -2.92
C CYS A 282 -2.21 -6.40 -1.78
N ALA A 283 -1.73 -6.94 -0.66
CA ALA A 283 -2.53 -7.19 0.54
C ALA A 283 -2.43 -5.98 1.49
N LEU A 284 -3.58 -5.49 1.96
CA LEU A 284 -3.70 -4.23 2.70
C LEU A 284 -3.99 -4.49 4.18
N TYR A 285 -3.43 -3.67 5.06
CA TYR A 285 -3.61 -3.81 6.50
C TYR A 285 -3.70 -2.46 7.22
N TYR A 286 -4.57 -2.36 8.21
CA TYR A 286 -4.62 -1.21 9.13
C TYR A 286 -3.70 -1.39 10.34
N ILE A 287 -3.23 -2.61 10.63
CA ILE A 287 -2.16 -2.86 11.60
C ILE A 287 -0.87 -3.09 10.81
N PRO A 288 0.20 -2.31 11.04
CA PRO A 288 1.48 -2.58 10.43
C PRO A 288 2.01 -3.96 10.80
N ALA A 289 2.26 -4.80 9.79
CA ALA A 289 2.88 -6.10 9.96
C ALA A 289 4.42 -5.99 10.00
N ASP A 290 5.06 -7.10 10.37
CA ASP A 290 6.51 -7.23 10.39
C ASP A 290 6.97 -8.58 9.78
N PRO A 291 8.28 -8.81 9.59
CA PRO A 291 8.79 -10.05 8.99
C PRO A 291 8.41 -11.34 9.73
N SER A 292 8.07 -11.30 11.02
CA SER A 292 7.67 -12.50 11.76
C SER A 292 6.31 -13.05 11.32
N THR A 293 5.47 -12.20 10.74
CA THR A 293 4.15 -12.59 10.22
C THR A 293 4.19 -13.06 8.76
N ALA A 294 5.34 -12.95 8.07
CA ALA A 294 5.53 -13.36 6.69
C ALA A 294 5.65 -14.90 6.56
N THR A 295 4.55 -15.60 6.84
CA THR A 295 4.53 -17.06 7.00
C THR A 295 3.85 -17.81 5.85
N ASN A 296 3.25 -17.09 4.90
CA ASN A 296 2.64 -17.71 3.72
C ASN A 296 3.63 -17.74 2.54
N TYR A 297 4.13 -18.94 2.23
CA TYR A 297 5.08 -19.18 1.14
C TYR A 297 4.39 -19.66 -0.16
N GLY A 298 3.06 -19.77 -0.16
CA GLY A 298 2.26 -20.34 -1.24
C GLY A 298 1.46 -21.55 -0.82
N GLN A 299 0.58 -22.00 -1.71
CA GLN A 299 -0.36 -23.12 -1.48
C GLN A 299 -0.54 -23.90 -2.79
N GLY A 300 -0.47 -25.24 -2.73
CA GLY A 300 -0.57 -26.08 -3.92
C GLY A 300 0.62 -25.84 -4.88
N ASN A 301 0.32 -25.45 -6.12
CA ASN A 301 1.31 -25.06 -7.14
C ASN A 301 1.54 -23.55 -7.22
N LEU A 302 0.86 -22.75 -6.38
CA LEU A 302 1.15 -21.33 -6.22
C LEU A 302 2.30 -21.15 -5.22
N ILE A 303 3.29 -20.34 -5.61
CA ILE A 303 4.43 -19.97 -4.77
C ILE A 303 4.46 -18.43 -4.65
N VAL A 304 4.72 -17.93 -3.44
CA VAL A 304 4.94 -16.51 -3.19
C VAL A 304 6.40 -16.17 -3.44
N THR A 305 6.65 -15.12 -4.22
CA THR A 305 8.02 -14.63 -4.50
C THR A 305 8.06 -13.11 -4.49
N GLN A 306 9.26 -12.52 -4.38
CA GLN A 306 9.47 -11.06 -4.39
C GLN A 306 8.56 -10.32 -3.38
N SER A 307 8.40 -10.88 -2.18
CA SER A 307 7.50 -10.31 -1.18
C SER A 307 8.15 -9.16 -0.44
N ARG A 308 7.49 -7.99 -0.44
CA ARG A 308 7.99 -6.78 0.22
C ARG A 308 6.87 -6.13 1.02
N GLY A 309 7.23 -5.60 2.18
CA GLY A 309 6.34 -4.87 3.06
C GLY A 309 6.63 -3.37 3.03
N TYR A 310 5.59 -2.56 3.12
CA TYR A 310 5.70 -1.10 3.20
C TYR A 310 4.77 -0.59 4.28
N LYS A 311 5.35 0.02 5.32
CA LYS A 311 4.63 0.63 6.43
C LYS A 311 4.46 2.11 6.15
N ARG A 312 3.24 2.64 6.27
CA ARG A 312 2.99 4.08 6.16
C ARG A 312 3.72 4.78 7.32
N MET A 313 4.37 5.89 7.04
CA MET A 313 5.07 6.66 8.07
C MET A 313 4.06 7.32 8.99
N ASN A 314 4.22 7.11 10.30
CA ASN A 314 3.51 7.85 11.33
C ASN A 314 4.36 9.03 11.77
N TYR A 315 3.79 10.23 11.78
CA TYR A 315 4.47 11.45 12.19
C TYR A 315 4.22 11.78 13.66
N VAL A 316 3.37 11.02 14.33
CA VAL A 316 3.12 11.07 15.77
C VAL A 316 3.66 9.78 16.40
N SER A 317 4.54 9.91 17.37
CA SER A 317 4.95 8.75 18.18
C SER A 317 3.93 8.49 19.29
N ASN A 318 3.82 7.22 19.69
CA ASN A 318 3.02 6.80 20.85
C ASN A 318 1.57 7.34 20.86
N GLY A 319 0.89 7.34 19.71
CA GLY A 319 -0.49 7.83 19.61
C GLY A 319 -1.54 6.96 20.32
N GLY A 320 -1.18 5.74 20.70
CA GLY A 320 -1.96 4.87 21.61
C GLY A 320 -1.50 4.93 23.07
N PHE A 321 -0.55 5.80 23.39
CA PHE A 321 -0.07 6.09 24.76
C PHE A 321 0.58 4.93 25.53
N GLU A 322 0.89 3.82 24.87
CA GLU A 322 1.42 2.58 25.47
C GLU A 322 2.81 2.71 26.13
N ASP A 323 3.60 3.74 25.82
CA ASP A 323 4.88 3.95 26.53
C ASP A 323 4.68 4.33 28.01
N PHE A 324 3.49 4.81 28.37
CA PHE A 324 3.13 5.05 29.76
C PHE A 324 2.69 3.75 30.44
N THR A 325 3.41 3.37 31.50
CA THR A 325 3.13 2.13 32.25
C THR A 325 3.02 2.38 33.75
N CYS A 326 2.21 1.58 34.44
CA CYS A 326 1.93 1.77 35.86
C CYS A 326 2.81 0.98 36.84
N GLY A 327 3.98 0.50 36.41
CA GLY A 327 4.88 -0.27 37.29
C GLY A 327 4.19 -1.48 37.96
N GLY A 328 3.23 -2.10 37.28
CA GLY A 328 2.45 -3.25 37.77
C GLY A 328 1.11 -2.94 38.44
N LEU A 329 0.73 -1.67 38.60
CA LEU A 329 -0.65 -1.33 38.99
C LEU A 329 -1.59 -1.47 37.79
N ILE A 330 -2.87 -1.79 38.06
CA ILE A 330 -3.88 -1.91 37.02
C ILE A 330 -4.34 -0.53 36.49
N PHE A 331 -4.17 0.52 37.27
CA PHE A 331 -4.59 1.88 36.94
C PHE A 331 -3.58 2.89 37.48
N CYS A 332 -3.23 3.84 36.64
CA CYS A 332 -2.55 5.07 36.99
C CYS A 332 -2.80 6.10 35.87
N TYR A 333 -2.44 7.34 36.13
CA TYR A 333 -2.52 8.41 35.14
C TYR A 333 -1.35 9.37 35.27
N THR A 334 -1.10 10.12 34.21
CA THR A 334 -0.09 11.18 34.13
C THR A 334 -0.64 12.35 33.33
N ASP A 335 -0.11 13.55 33.55
CA ASP A 335 -0.34 14.71 32.69
C ASP A 335 0.72 14.83 31.58
N LYS A 336 1.75 13.97 31.60
CA LYS A 336 2.86 14.06 30.67
C LYS A 336 3.50 12.70 30.38
N THR A 337 3.87 12.50 29.11
CA THR A 337 4.81 11.47 28.63
C THR A 337 5.97 12.14 27.89
N GLU A 338 6.82 11.36 27.22
CA GLU A 338 7.84 11.89 26.32
C GLU A 338 7.23 12.62 25.12
N ASP A 339 6.14 12.04 24.58
CA ASP A 339 5.51 12.47 23.33
C ASP A 339 4.28 13.37 23.52
N TRP A 340 3.65 13.35 24.70
CA TRP A 340 2.36 14.01 24.91
C TRP A 340 2.32 14.83 26.18
N LEU A 341 1.66 15.99 26.10
CA LEU A 341 1.37 16.88 27.21
C LEU A 341 -0.14 17.07 27.33
N ALA A 342 -0.69 16.66 28.46
CA ALA A 342 -2.07 16.91 28.85
C ALA A 342 -2.10 18.07 29.85
N SER A 343 -2.95 19.08 29.60
CA SER A 343 -2.97 20.32 30.38
C SER A 343 -4.37 20.80 30.68
N SER A 344 -4.47 21.50 31.82
CA SER A 344 -5.64 22.25 32.26
C SER A 344 -5.48 23.75 31.99
N PRO A 345 -6.58 24.48 31.77
CA PRO A 345 -6.56 25.94 31.85
C PRO A 345 -6.26 26.41 33.28
N GLU A 346 -6.06 27.72 33.44
CA GLU A 346 -5.98 28.35 34.75
C GLU A 346 -7.23 28.01 35.59
N ASP A 347 -7.03 27.67 36.86
CA ASP A 347 -8.05 27.18 37.80
C ASP A 347 -8.65 25.79 37.50
N GLY A 348 -8.22 25.11 36.44
CA GLY A 348 -8.63 23.74 36.12
C GLY A 348 -7.86 22.67 36.89
N ASP A 349 -8.46 21.47 36.99
CA ASP A 349 -7.90 20.34 37.74
C ASP A 349 -7.98 19.02 36.95
N TYR A 350 -6.85 18.68 36.30
CA TYR A 350 -6.68 17.49 35.45
C TYR A 350 -7.72 17.37 34.35
N ASP A 351 -7.93 18.47 33.62
CA ASP A 351 -8.88 18.55 32.50
C ASP A 351 -8.38 17.83 31.26
N ALA A 352 -7.11 17.48 31.21
CA ALA A 352 -6.62 16.44 30.33
C ALA A 352 -5.65 15.55 31.10
N SER A 353 -5.66 14.25 30.79
CA SER A 353 -4.74 13.29 31.39
C SER A 353 -4.56 12.07 30.49
N ILE A 354 -3.51 11.30 30.72
CA ILE A 354 -3.24 10.04 30.04
C ILE A 354 -3.40 8.92 31.06
N PHE A 355 -4.33 8.01 30.79
CA PHE A 355 -4.67 6.90 31.64
C PHE A 355 -4.00 5.63 31.12
N HIS A 356 -3.59 4.76 32.05
CA HIS A 356 -3.22 3.39 31.72
C HIS A 356 -4.24 2.48 32.41
N TYR A 357 -5.28 2.12 31.67
CA TYR A 357 -6.34 1.21 32.05
C TYR A 357 -7.04 0.64 30.82
N GLN A 358 -6.73 -0.61 30.49
CA GLN A 358 -7.23 -1.29 29.28
C GLN A 358 -8.75 -1.17 29.05
N PRO A 359 -9.65 -1.24 30.06
CA PRO A 359 -11.09 -1.08 29.83
C PRO A 359 -11.53 0.29 29.30
N TYR A 360 -10.67 1.31 29.38
CA TYR A 360 -10.91 2.63 28.80
C TYR A 360 -10.19 2.86 27.48
N ALA A 361 -9.32 1.95 27.05
CA ALA A 361 -8.58 2.06 25.82
C ALA A 361 -9.34 1.43 24.64
N HIS A 362 -9.12 1.96 23.45
CA HIS A 362 -9.57 1.37 22.20
C HIS A 362 -8.67 0.19 21.84
N SER A 363 -7.36 0.39 21.94
CA SER A 363 -6.34 -0.63 21.75
C SER A 363 -5.30 -0.57 22.88
N GLY A 364 -4.54 -1.65 23.09
CA GLY A 364 -3.51 -1.65 24.13
C GLY A 364 -4.06 -1.52 25.56
N ASN A 365 -3.44 -0.68 26.37
CA ASN A 365 -3.72 -0.50 27.80
C ASN A 365 -3.94 0.95 28.19
N SER A 366 -3.66 1.92 27.31
CA SER A 366 -3.57 3.33 27.66
C SER A 366 -4.42 4.19 26.73
N VAL A 367 -4.83 5.35 27.21
CA VAL A 367 -5.76 6.24 26.51
C VAL A 367 -5.62 7.66 27.02
N ALA A 368 -5.86 8.66 26.17
CA ALA A 368 -5.97 10.04 26.63
C ALA A 368 -7.42 10.37 27.01
N LEU A 369 -7.58 11.15 28.08
CA LEU A 369 -8.84 11.72 28.54
C LEU A 369 -8.79 13.23 28.33
N LEU A 370 -9.88 13.78 27.78
CA LEU A 370 -10.24 15.18 27.80
C LEU A 370 -11.49 15.36 28.71
N GLY A 371 -11.43 16.34 29.61
CA GLY A 371 -12.36 16.59 30.71
C GLY A 371 -11.74 16.32 32.09
N SER A 372 -12.19 17.02 33.13
CA SER A 372 -11.69 16.86 34.50
C SER A 372 -11.75 15.40 34.95
N ALA A 373 -10.59 14.77 35.13
CA ALA A 373 -10.47 13.39 35.57
C ALA A 373 -11.26 13.13 36.86
N PHE A 374 -11.33 14.11 37.76
CA PHE A 374 -12.04 14.01 39.03
C PHE A 374 -13.45 14.62 39.00
N GLY A 375 -13.92 15.09 37.84
CA GLY A 375 -15.20 15.76 37.68
C GLY A 375 -15.38 16.99 38.58
N ARG A 376 -14.29 17.71 38.88
CA ARG A 376 -14.28 18.81 39.86
C ARG A 376 -14.79 20.13 39.30
N ASP A 377 -14.59 20.33 38.00
CA ASP A 377 -15.01 21.52 37.28
C ASP A 377 -15.52 21.13 35.88
N GLY A 378 -15.95 22.12 35.11
CA GLY A 378 -16.47 21.97 33.76
C GLY A 378 -15.59 22.69 32.73
N TYR A 379 -14.27 22.70 32.96
CA TYR A 379 -13.32 23.27 32.02
C TYR A 379 -12.87 22.24 30.97
N THR A 380 -12.24 22.76 29.92
CA THR A 380 -11.80 22.00 28.76
C THR A 380 -10.33 21.64 28.90
N GLY A 381 -9.99 20.38 28.64
CA GLY A 381 -8.61 19.93 28.56
C GLY A 381 -7.94 20.28 27.25
N THR A 382 -6.61 20.24 27.25
CA THR A 382 -5.80 20.25 26.03
C THR A 382 -4.78 19.13 26.06
N LEU A 383 -4.82 18.26 25.05
CA LEU A 383 -3.80 17.25 24.76
C LEU A 383 -2.97 17.73 23.57
N THR A 384 -1.68 17.96 23.78
CA THR A 384 -0.75 18.47 22.79
C THR A 384 0.34 17.44 22.52
N TYR A 385 0.67 17.22 21.24
CA TYR A 385 1.87 16.48 20.89
C TYR A 385 3.11 17.34 21.25
N ALA A 386 3.99 16.81 22.10
CA ALA A 386 4.99 17.59 22.81
C ALA A 386 6.12 18.13 21.91
N SER A 387 6.30 17.53 20.74
CA SER A 387 7.31 17.94 19.76
C SER A 387 6.65 18.43 18.46
N GLY A 388 7.39 19.16 17.64
CA GLY A 388 6.93 19.50 16.29
C GLY A 388 6.92 18.26 15.41
N LEU A 389 5.85 18.08 14.63
CA LEU A 389 5.71 16.98 13.67
C LEU A 389 6.67 17.20 12.51
N SER A 390 7.46 16.19 12.15
CA SER A 390 8.46 16.26 11.06
C SER A 390 7.85 16.22 9.66
N THR A 391 6.87 17.08 9.40
CA THR A 391 6.11 17.21 8.14
C THR A 391 6.85 18.01 7.06
N GLU A 392 6.47 17.81 5.81
CA GLU A 392 6.94 18.57 4.66
C GLU A 392 5.98 19.75 4.36
N PRO A 393 6.49 20.98 4.11
CA PRO A 393 5.66 22.09 3.67
C PRO A 393 4.87 21.76 2.38
N ASP A 394 3.64 22.28 2.29
CA ASP A 394 2.74 22.15 1.13
C ASP A 394 2.35 20.71 0.78
N VAL A 395 2.46 19.79 1.74
CA VAL A 395 2.02 18.40 1.62
C VAL A 395 0.74 18.19 2.41
N GLU A 396 -0.18 17.40 1.85
CA GLU A 396 -1.40 16.98 2.54
C GLU A 396 -1.11 15.81 3.49
N TYR A 397 -1.65 15.92 4.70
CA TYR A 397 -1.58 14.90 5.75
C TYR A 397 -2.99 14.56 6.22
N VAL A 398 -3.18 13.32 6.65
CA VAL A 398 -4.37 12.82 7.33
C VAL A 398 -4.02 12.66 8.80
N ILE A 399 -4.82 13.30 9.66
CA ILE A 399 -4.88 13.05 11.09
C ILE A 399 -6.06 12.12 11.31
N GLU A 400 -5.83 10.98 11.95
CA GLU A 400 -6.88 10.06 12.37
C GLU A 400 -6.72 9.66 13.82
N PHE A 401 -7.84 9.29 14.44
CA PHE A 401 -7.90 8.82 15.81
C PHE A 401 -9.25 8.15 16.07
N PHE A 402 -9.33 7.42 17.17
CA PHE A 402 -10.57 6.90 17.72
C PHE A 402 -11.00 7.76 18.90
N HIS A 403 -12.31 8.00 19.01
CA HIS A 403 -12.88 8.73 20.13
C HIS A 403 -14.07 7.97 20.74
N SER A 404 -14.21 8.07 22.07
CA SER A 404 -15.33 7.51 22.82
C SER A 404 -15.77 8.48 23.92
N SER A 405 -17.08 8.64 24.07
CA SER A 405 -17.77 9.42 25.11
C SER A 405 -18.94 8.61 25.63
N TYR A 406 -18.63 7.43 26.17
CA TYR A 406 -19.61 6.44 26.62
C TYR A 406 -19.68 6.32 28.14
N TYR A 407 -18.64 6.78 28.85
CA TYR A 407 -18.32 6.26 30.17
C TYR A 407 -19.04 6.97 31.31
N SER A 408 -19.66 8.13 31.07
CA SER A 408 -20.44 8.91 32.06
C SER A 408 -21.95 8.80 31.86
N GLY A 409 -22.41 7.95 30.92
CA GLY A 409 -23.82 7.73 30.61
C GLY A 409 -24.44 8.83 29.74
N GLN A 410 -25.61 8.55 29.14
CA GLN A 410 -26.22 9.41 28.11
C GLN A 410 -26.46 10.86 28.56
N GLY A 411 -26.75 11.10 29.84
CA GLY A 411 -26.92 12.45 30.37
C GLY A 411 -25.62 13.19 30.65
N GLY A 412 -24.56 12.47 31.05
CA GLY A 412 -23.25 13.06 31.35
C GLY A 412 -22.48 13.45 30.09
N GLU A 413 -22.66 12.66 29.02
CA GLU A 413 -21.96 12.81 27.75
C GLU A 413 -22.71 13.72 26.75
N LEU A 414 -23.81 14.39 27.17
CA LEU A 414 -24.63 15.20 26.26
C LEU A 414 -23.83 16.32 25.58
N GLU A 415 -22.89 16.90 26.33
CA GLU A 415 -22.03 18.01 25.89
C GLU A 415 -20.63 17.53 25.50
N ALA A 416 -20.46 16.22 25.21
CA ALA A 416 -19.19 15.64 24.76
C ALA A 416 -18.73 16.28 23.46
N PHE A 417 -17.47 16.70 23.42
CA PHE A 417 -16.87 17.28 22.23
C PHE A 417 -15.34 17.19 22.22
N VAL A 418 -14.80 17.16 21.00
CA VAL A 418 -13.37 17.28 20.74
C VAL A 418 -13.16 18.19 19.53
N GLU A 419 -12.32 19.19 19.72
CA GLU A 419 -11.78 20.09 18.71
C GLU A 419 -10.36 19.66 18.35
N VAL A 420 -10.06 19.63 17.06
CA VAL A 420 -8.72 19.32 16.54
C VAL A 420 -8.09 20.60 16.03
N TYR A 421 -6.88 20.91 16.48
CA TYR A 421 -6.12 22.08 16.08
C TYR A 421 -4.84 21.67 15.33
N TRP A 422 -4.55 22.39 14.24
CA TRP A 422 -3.32 22.26 13.46
C TRP A 422 -2.62 23.61 13.39
N ASN A 423 -1.42 23.71 13.97
CA ASN A 423 -0.68 24.97 14.17
C ASN A 423 -1.55 26.07 14.81
N GLY A 424 -2.27 25.72 15.87
CA GLY A 424 -3.18 26.62 16.59
C GLY A 424 -4.45 27.02 15.84
N ASN A 425 -4.71 26.49 14.63
CA ASN A 425 -5.96 26.73 13.90
C ASN A 425 -6.91 25.55 14.09
N LEU A 426 -8.17 25.84 14.45
CA LEU A 426 -9.22 24.83 14.50
C LEU A 426 -9.48 24.28 13.09
N ILE A 427 -9.23 22.98 12.89
CA ILE A 427 -9.49 22.29 11.61
C ILE A 427 -10.83 21.54 11.62
N GLY A 428 -11.35 21.21 12.80
CA GLY A 428 -12.65 20.57 12.94
C GLY A 428 -13.04 20.35 14.40
N SER A 429 -14.35 20.15 14.61
CA SER A 429 -14.94 19.81 15.90
C SER A 429 -15.90 18.64 15.72
N ILE A 430 -15.91 17.72 16.68
CA ILE A 430 -16.86 16.62 16.78
C ILE A 430 -17.69 16.79 18.04
N HIS A 431 -18.99 16.50 17.94
CA HIS A 431 -19.94 16.54 19.06
C HIS A 431 -20.72 15.22 19.10
N PRO A 432 -20.08 14.12 19.55
CA PRO A 432 -20.64 12.78 19.45
C PRO A 432 -21.81 12.51 20.42
N GLY A 433 -21.94 13.30 21.49
CA GLY A 433 -22.88 13.01 22.56
C GLY A 433 -22.49 11.70 23.25
N TYR A 434 -23.44 10.77 23.41
CA TYR A 434 -23.15 9.43 23.93
C TYR A 434 -22.73 8.48 22.81
N SER A 435 -21.44 8.16 22.74
CA SER A 435 -20.90 7.32 21.65
C SER A 435 -19.81 6.37 22.13
N GLN A 436 -19.85 5.14 21.64
CA GLN A 436 -18.73 4.21 21.75
C GLN A 436 -17.58 4.65 20.82
N TRP A 437 -16.48 3.88 20.85
CA TRP A 437 -15.35 4.07 19.96
C TRP A 437 -15.78 4.26 18.51
N LYS A 438 -15.36 5.39 17.96
CA LYS A 438 -15.64 5.78 16.58
C LYS A 438 -14.42 6.42 15.97
N TYR A 439 -14.15 6.02 14.72
CA TYR A 439 -13.10 6.57 13.89
C TYR A 439 -13.43 8.00 13.42
N TYR A 440 -12.44 8.88 13.50
CA TYR A 440 -12.48 10.23 12.94
C TYR A 440 -11.23 10.52 12.11
N LYS A 441 -11.40 11.33 11.06
CA LYS A 441 -10.29 11.78 10.21
C LYS A 441 -10.42 13.23 9.79
N PHE A 442 -9.28 13.90 9.68
CA PHE A 442 -9.14 15.27 9.18
C PHE A 442 -7.99 15.34 8.19
N VAL A 443 -8.13 16.15 7.15
CA VAL A 443 -7.08 16.40 6.16
C VAL A 443 -6.56 17.81 6.34
N VAL A 444 -5.24 17.96 6.39
CA VAL A 444 -4.54 19.24 6.60
C VAL A 444 -3.42 19.42 5.60
N VAL A 445 -3.04 20.67 5.34
CA VAL A 445 -1.83 21.00 4.57
C VAL A 445 -0.77 21.48 5.54
N ALA A 446 0.37 20.81 5.52
CA ALA A 446 1.50 21.08 6.40
C ALA A 446 2.26 22.35 6.01
N LYS A 447 2.83 23.03 7.01
CA LYS A 447 3.82 24.11 6.86
C LYS A 447 5.24 23.66 7.16
N GLY A 448 5.40 22.42 7.64
CA GLY A 448 6.65 21.85 8.12
C GLY A 448 6.89 22.16 9.59
N ASN A 449 7.34 21.16 10.36
CA ASN A 449 7.45 21.24 11.82
C ASN A 449 6.11 21.65 12.48
N ASP A 450 5.03 21.01 12.06
CA ASP A 450 3.66 21.39 12.44
C ASP A 450 3.30 20.97 13.88
N GLU A 451 2.34 21.66 14.50
CA GLU A 451 1.82 21.35 15.84
C GLU A 451 0.41 20.73 15.76
N LEU A 452 0.13 19.77 16.64
CA LEU A 452 -1.16 19.09 16.77
C LEU A 452 -1.67 19.17 18.22
N ASP A 453 -2.87 19.72 18.39
CA ASP A 453 -3.59 19.70 19.67
C ASP A 453 -5.00 19.12 19.50
N PHE A 454 -5.46 18.47 20.57
CA PHE A 454 -6.86 18.14 20.79
C PHE A 454 -7.35 18.91 22.01
N ARG A 455 -8.48 19.60 21.87
CA ARG A 455 -9.11 20.32 22.97
C ARG A 455 -10.52 19.84 23.14
N GLY A 456 -10.97 19.66 24.37
CA GLY A 456 -12.31 19.12 24.54
C GLY A 456 -12.53 18.63 25.95
N GLY A 457 -13.59 17.87 26.08
CA GLY A 457 -14.07 17.44 27.39
C GLY A 457 -14.66 18.59 28.18
N LYS A 458 -15.67 18.25 28.95
CA LYS A 458 -16.30 19.15 29.91
C LYS A 458 -17.02 18.28 30.91
N ALA A 459 -16.41 18.08 32.07
CA ALA A 459 -17.02 17.23 33.09
C ALA A 459 -18.47 17.71 33.35
N PRO A 460 -19.45 16.78 33.37
CA PRO A 460 -19.28 15.34 33.56
C PRO A 460 -18.99 14.51 32.29
N SER A 461 -18.80 15.10 31.10
CA SER A 461 -18.37 14.39 29.89
C SER A 461 -16.93 13.88 30.03
N TYR A 462 -16.69 12.63 29.58
CA TYR A 462 -15.37 12.02 29.54
C TYR A 462 -15.06 11.64 28.08
N ASP A 463 -14.26 12.48 27.43
CA ASP A 463 -13.92 12.34 26.03
C ASP A 463 -12.58 11.63 25.90
N PHE A 464 -12.62 10.34 25.56
CA PHE A 464 -11.43 9.52 25.38
C PHE A 464 -10.91 9.58 23.95
N LEU A 465 -9.59 9.65 23.79
CA LEU A 465 -8.87 9.63 22.52
C LEU A 465 -7.85 8.49 22.53
N ASP A 466 -7.78 7.75 21.43
CA ASP A 466 -6.82 6.66 21.26
C ASP A 466 -6.39 6.48 19.79
N ASP A 467 -5.32 5.72 19.58
CA ASP A 467 -4.76 5.35 18.28
C ASP A 467 -4.56 6.56 17.34
N ILE A 468 -4.04 7.66 17.89
CA ILE A 468 -3.77 8.87 17.11
C ILE A 468 -2.67 8.59 16.09
N TYR A 469 -2.96 8.87 14.82
CA TYR A 469 -2.05 8.61 13.72
C TYR A 469 -2.03 9.81 12.77
N VAL A 470 -0.82 10.25 12.38
CA VAL A 470 -0.66 11.31 11.37
C VAL A 470 0.17 10.76 10.25
N MET A 471 -0.34 10.84 9.02
CA MET A 471 0.31 10.25 7.85
C MET A 471 0.12 11.10 6.62
N ARG A 472 1.04 10.99 5.67
CA ARG A 472 0.91 11.66 4.38
C ARG A 472 -0.33 11.14 3.64
N ALA A 473 -1.17 12.02 3.13
CA ALA A 473 -2.41 11.69 2.40
C ALA A 473 -2.15 10.89 1.11
#